data_AF-A0A0F2R725-F1
#
_entry.id   AF-A0A0F2R725-F1
#
_cell.length_a   1.000
_cell.length_b   1.000
_cell.length_c   1.000
_cell.angle_alpha   90.00
_cell.angle_beta   90.00
_cell.angle_gamma   90.00
#
_symmetry.space_group_name_H-M   'P 1'
#
loop_
_entity.id
_entity.type
_entity.pdbx_description
1 polymer ?
#
loop_
_entity_poly.entity_id
_entity_poly.type
_entity_poly.pdbx_seq_one_letter_code
_entity_poly.pdbx_strand_id
1 'polypeptide(L)'
;MAQTQTKVLTAHVPLPLAEKVDLMAQRLERSRGWIMKQALSAWLDQEEERERLTREALADVDAGRVIDHQAVQAWADSLSTDSLSTDTSAPTPR
;
A
#
# COMPACT_ATOMS: atom_id res chain seq x y z
N MET A 1 -19.82 -3.01 27.80
CA MET A 1 -18.47 -2.99 27.20
C MET A 1 -18.20 -4.41 26.69
N ALA A 2 -18.20 -4.66 25.38
CA ALA A 2 -17.90 -5.99 24.85
C ALA A 2 -16.42 -6.31 25.13
N GLN A 3 -16.12 -7.43 25.78
CA GLN A 3 -14.75 -7.88 25.95
C GLN A 3 -14.20 -8.32 24.58
N THR A 4 -13.19 -7.62 24.08
CA THR A 4 -12.44 -8.06 22.90
C THR A 4 -11.73 -9.36 23.25
N GLN A 5 -12.20 -10.48 22.70
CA GLN A 5 -11.51 -11.76 22.81
C GLN A 5 -10.14 -11.65 22.13
N THR A 6 -9.11 -12.15 22.80
CA THR A 6 -7.74 -12.20 22.26
C THR A 6 -7.29 -13.64 22.16
N LYS A 7 -6.53 -13.97 21.10
CA LYS A 7 -5.92 -15.28 20.88
C LYS A 7 -4.40 -15.12 20.86
N VAL A 8 -3.68 -16.03 21.52
CA VAL A 8 -2.21 -16.04 21.49
C VAL A 8 -1.75 -16.71 20.20
N LEU A 9 -0.83 -16.04 19.50
CA LEU A 9 -0.11 -16.57 18.34
C LEU A 9 1.37 -16.68 18.70
N THR A 10 1.99 -17.80 18.36
CA THR A 10 3.42 -18.06 18.64
C THR A 10 4.15 -18.31 17.33
N ALA A 11 5.22 -17.55 17.09
CA ALA A 11 6.08 -17.71 15.93
C ALA A 11 7.53 -17.50 16.35
N HIS A 12 8.43 -18.29 15.77
CA HIS A 12 9.86 -18.04 15.89
C HIS A 12 10.24 -16.87 14.99
N VAL A 13 10.90 -15.87 15.55
CA VAL A 13 11.44 -14.73 14.81
C VAL A 13 12.97 -14.78 14.82
N PRO A 14 13.64 -14.43 13.71
CA PRO A 14 15.09 -14.32 13.69
C PRO A 14 15.58 -13.32 14.75
N LEU A 15 16.68 -13.64 15.44
CA LEU A 15 17.32 -12.78 16.45
C LEU A 15 17.50 -11.32 15.98
N PRO A 16 18.03 -11.04 14.77
CA PRO A 16 18.20 -9.66 14.32
C PRO A 16 16.88 -8.89 14.18
N LEU A 17 15.77 -9.58 13.95
CA LEU A 17 14.46 -8.95 13.88
C LEU A 17 13.91 -8.67 15.28
N ALA A 18 14.08 -9.60 16.22
CA ALA A 18 13.69 -9.41 17.62
C ALA A 18 14.43 -8.21 18.24
N GLU A 19 15.73 -8.07 18.00
CA GLU A 19 16.53 -6.94 18.46
C GLU A 19 16.01 -5.59 17.94
N LYS A 20 15.60 -5.54 16.66
CA LYS A 20 14.98 -4.33 16.08
C LYS A 20 13.66 -3.99 16.78
N VAL A 21 12.83 -4.98 17.08
CA VAL A 21 11.58 -4.79 17.82
C VAL A 21 11.86 -4.25 19.22
N ASP A 22 12.89 -4.77 19.90
CA ASP A 22 13.29 -4.32 21.23
C ASP A 22 13.78 -2.85 21.21
N LEU A 23 14.54 -2.45 20.19
CA LEU A 23 14.96 -1.06 20.01
C LEU A 23 13.78 -0.12 19.75
N MET A 24 12.81 -0.55 18.93
CA MET A 24 11.60 0.24 18.66
C MET A 24 10.70 0.35 19.90
N ALA A 25 10.54 -0.72 20.65
CA ALA A 25 9.80 -0.74 21.90
C ALA A 25 10.38 0.28 22.90
N GLN A 26 11.72 0.31 23.05
CA GLN A 26 12.42 1.28 23.89
C GLN A 26 12.22 2.71 23.38
N ARG A 27 12.46 2.96 22.08
CA ARG A 27 12.37 4.31 21.50
C ARG A 27 10.96 4.91 21.60
N LEU A 28 9.93 4.08 21.47
CA LEU A 28 8.53 4.51 21.47
C LEU A 28 7.87 4.39 22.84
N GLU A 29 8.58 3.91 23.86
CA GLU A 29 8.05 3.63 25.21
C GLU A 29 6.81 2.72 25.18
N ARG A 30 6.86 1.68 24.34
CA ARG A 30 5.76 0.71 24.16
C ARG A 30 6.22 -0.70 24.44
N SER A 31 5.26 -1.58 24.74
CA SER A 31 5.54 -3.00 24.90
C SER A 31 5.83 -3.66 23.54
N ARG A 32 6.66 -4.70 23.55
CA ARG A 32 6.94 -5.53 22.36
C ARG A 32 5.66 -6.08 21.75
N GLY A 33 4.74 -6.55 22.59
CA GLY A 33 3.42 -7.01 22.14
C GLY A 33 2.58 -5.92 21.46
N TRP A 34 2.72 -4.66 21.87
CA TRP A 34 2.08 -3.54 21.18
C TRP A 34 2.70 -3.29 19.81
N ILE A 35 4.04 -3.29 19.72
CA ILE A 35 4.77 -3.15 18.44
C ILE A 35 4.37 -4.27 17.47
N MET A 36 4.32 -5.51 17.94
CA MET A 36 3.92 -6.67 17.13
C MET A 36 2.47 -6.55 16.63
N LYS A 37 1.54 -6.08 17.47
CA LYS A 37 0.16 -5.85 17.05
C LYS A 37 0.07 -4.80 15.95
N GLN A 38 0.77 -3.67 16.11
CA GLN A 38 0.76 -2.60 15.12
C GLN A 38 1.39 -3.04 13.79
N ALA A 39 2.53 -3.73 13.85
CA ALA A 39 3.19 -4.26 12.67
C ALA A 39 2.30 -5.27 11.92
N LEU A 40 1.62 -6.16 12.64
CA LEU A 40 0.73 -7.15 12.04
C LEU A 40 -0.51 -6.49 11.41
N SER A 41 -1.14 -5.54 12.11
CA SER A 41 -2.28 -4.78 11.56
C SER A 41 -1.89 -4.04 10.29
N ALA A 42 -0.80 -3.26 10.33
CA ALA A 42 -0.33 -2.50 9.17
C ALA A 42 0.03 -3.40 7.98
N TRP A 43 0.60 -4.57 8.23
CA TRP A 43 0.90 -5.54 7.17
C TRP A 43 -0.37 -6.13 6.55
N LEU A 44 -1.38 -6.49 7.35
CA LEU A 44 -2.66 -6.98 6.84
C LEU A 44 -3.38 -5.92 6.01
N ASP A 45 -3.46 -4.70 6.52
CA ASP A 45 -4.10 -3.59 5.80
C ASP A 45 -3.42 -3.35 4.44
N GLN A 46 -2.09 -3.41 4.39
CA GLN A 46 -1.33 -3.27 3.15
C GLN A 46 -1.58 -4.42 2.17
N GLU A 47 -1.65 -5.67 2.65
CA GLU A 47 -1.89 -6.82 1.79
C GLU A 47 -3.31 -6.84 1.24
N GLU A 48 -4.31 -6.48 2.05
CA GLU A 48 -5.70 -6.33 1.62
C GLU A 48 -5.85 -5.23 0.57
N GLU A 49 -5.17 -4.10 0.76
CA GLU A 49 -5.19 -3.01 -0.22
C GLU A 49 -4.50 -3.41 -1.53
N ARG A 50 -3.38 -4.13 -1.46
CA ARG A 50 -2.70 -4.68 -2.64
C ARG A 50 -3.59 -5.63 -3.42
N GLU A 51 -4.30 -6.52 -2.73
CA GLU A 51 -5.25 -7.44 -3.35
C GLU A 51 -6.44 -6.68 -3.97
N ARG A 52 -7.00 -5.71 -3.24
CA ARG A 52 -8.11 -4.87 -3.70
C ARG A 52 -7.76 -4.13 -4.98
N LEU A 53 -6.63 -3.43 -5.02
CA LEU A 53 -6.16 -2.68 -6.19
C LEU A 53 -5.88 -3.59 -7.37
N THR A 54 -5.32 -4.79 -7.13
CA THR A 54 -5.09 -5.76 -8.20
C THR A 54 -6.41 -6.24 -8.80
N ARG A 55 -7.42 -6.55 -7.97
CA ARG A 55 -8.74 -6.98 -8.42
C ARG A 55 -9.47 -5.87 -9.17
N GLU A 56 -9.39 -4.64 -8.67
CA GLU A 56 -9.95 -3.44 -9.31
C GLU A 56 -9.34 -3.22 -10.69
N ALA A 57 -8.01 -3.26 -10.80
CA ALA A 57 -7.31 -3.12 -12.08
C ALA A 57 -7.71 -4.20 -13.10
N LEU A 58 -7.89 -5.46 -12.67
CA LEU A 58 -8.38 -6.53 -13.55
C LEU A 58 -9.82 -6.25 -14.02
N ALA A 59 -10.70 -5.80 -13.12
CA ALA A 59 -12.07 -5.44 -13.47
C ALA A 59 -12.16 -4.23 -14.40
N ASP A 60 -11.21 -3.29 -14.29
CA ASP A 60 -11.10 -2.16 -15.22
C ASP A 60 -10.68 -2.61 -16.61
N VAL A 61 -9.73 -3.55 -16.71
CA VAL A 61 -9.35 -4.17 -17.99
C VAL A 61 -10.54 -4.91 -18.61
N ASP A 62 -11.22 -5.77 -17.85
CA ASP A 62 -12.37 -6.55 -18.32
C ASP A 62 -13.52 -5.64 -18.79
N ALA A 63 -13.71 -4.49 -18.14
CA ALA A 63 -14.73 -3.52 -18.50
C ALA A 63 -14.29 -2.52 -19.59
N GLY A 64 -13.05 -2.61 -20.08
CA GLY A 64 -12.51 -1.69 -21.08
C GLY A 64 -12.24 -0.27 -20.56
N ARG A 65 -12.19 -0.08 -19.23
CA ARG A 65 -11.80 1.17 -18.55
C ARG A 65 -10.29 1.38 -18.56
N VAL A 66 -9.70 1.23 -19.73
CA VAL A 66 -8.25 1.35 -19.97
C VAL A 66 -7.94 2.63 -20.72
N ILE A 67 -6.75 3.16 -20.51
CA ILE A 67 -6.25 4.31 -21.25
C ILE A 67 -5.51 3.79 -22.49
N ASP A 68 -5.82 4.34 -23.66
CA ASP A 68 -5.11 4.01 -24.89
C ASP A 68 -3.63 4.40 -24.82
N HIS A 69 -2.76 3.52 -25.30
CA HIS A 69 -1.31 3.72 -25.25
C HIS A 69 -0.85 5.02 -25.93
N GLN A 70 -1.48 5.40 -27.05
CA GLN A 70 -1.15 6.61 -27.79
C GLN A 70 -1.45 7.88 -26.98
N ALA A 71 -2.52 7.86 -26.17
CA ALA A 71 -2.87 8.98 -25.29
C ALA A 71 -1.85 9.15 -24.15
N VAL A 72 -1.36 8.04 -23.58
CA VAL A 72 -0.29 8.08 -22.55
C VAL A 72 1.02 8.59 -23.15
N GLN A 73 1.37 8.15 -24.36
CA GLN A 73 2.58 8.59 -25.06
C GLN A 73 2.55 10.10 -25.34
N ALA A 74 1.46 10.62 -25.90
CA ALA A 74 1.30 12.05 -26.18
C ALA A 74 1.38 12.90 -24.90
N TRP A 75 0.81 12.42 -23.80
CA TRP A 75 0.94 13.09 -22.49
C TRP A 75 2.39 13.09 -22.00
N ALA A 76 3.07 11.94 -22.03
CA ALA A 76 4.46 11.83 -21.57
C ALA A 76 5.42 12.72 -22.40
N ASP A 77 5.21 12.80 -23.71
CA ASP A 77 5.97 13.67 -24.61
C ASP A 77 5.72 15.17 -24.30
N SER A 78 4.49 15.52 -23.90
CA SER A 78 4.14 16.88 -23.49
C SER A 78 4.81 17.33 -22.18
N LEU A 79 5.15 16.39 -21.27
CA LEU A 79 5.88 16.69 -20.03
C LEU A 79 7.35 17.02 -20.26
N SER A 80 7.93 16.48 -21.34
CA SER A 80 9.35 16.67 -21.69
C SER A 80 9.59 17.95 -22.49
N THR A 81 8.52 18.61 -22.92
CA THR A 81 8.56 19.86 -23.68
C THR A 81 7.98 20.95 -22.78
N ASP A 82 8.70 22.04 -22.53
CA ASP A 82 8.33 23.13 -21.62
C ASP A 82 7.19 24.02 -22.17
N SER A 83 6.18 23.41 -22.78
CA SER A 83 4.91 24.01 -23.13
C SER A 83 3.82 23.30 -22.31
N LEU A 84 3.64 23.76 -21.07
CA LEU A 84 2.39 23.54 -20.33
C LEU A 84 1.26 24.29 -21.06
N SER A 85 0.86 23.77 -22.22
CA SER A 85 -0.44 24.04 -22.81
C SER A 85 -1.47 23.46 -21.85
N THR A 86 -2.34 24.32 -21.33
CA THR A 86 -3.36 24.04 -20.31
C THR A 86 -4.43 23.03 -20.74
N ASP A 87 -4.31 22.40 -21.91
CA ASP A 87 -5.23 21.40 -22.47
C ASP A 87 -4.79 19.93 -22.33
N THR A 88 -3.53 19.63 -21.95
CA THR A 88 -3.08 18.22 -21.81
C THR A 88 -3.04 17.79 -20.34
N SER A 89 -4.21 17.58 -19.74
CA SER A 89 -4.30 16.90 -18.44
C SER A 89 -3.96 15.41 -18.58
N ALA A 90 -3.46 14.79 -17.50
CA ALA A 90 -3.15 13.36 -17.50
C ALA A 90 -4.34 12.54 -17.99
N PRO A 91 -4.13 11.55 -18.89
CA PRO A 91 -5.23 10.78 -19.44
C PRO A 91 -5.91 10.04 -18.30
N THR A 92 -7.24 10.17 -18.22
CA THR A 92 -8.07 9.54 -17.20
C THR A 92 -8.70 8.29 -17.79
N PRO A 93 -8.76 7.17 -17.06
CA PRO A 93 -9.48 5.99 -17.54
C PRO A 93 -10.94 6.33 -17.79
N ARG A 94 -11.50 5.83 -18.89
CA ARG A 94 -12.91 6.03 -19.29
C ARG A 94 -13.87 5.19 -18.47
#